data_AF-A0A3E0WLG8-F1
#
_entry.id   AF-A0A3E0WLG8-F1
#
_cell.length_a   1.000
_cell.length_b   1.000
_cell.length_c   1.000
_cell.angle_alpha   90.00
_cell.angle_beta   90.00
_cell.angle_gamma   90.00
#
_symmetry.space_group_name_H-M   'P 1'
#
loop_
_entity.id
_entity.type
_entity.pdbx_description
1 polymer ?
#
loop_
_entity_poly.entity_id
_entity_poly.type
_entity_poly.pdbx_seq_one_letter_code
_entity_poly.pdbx_strand_id
1 'polypeptide(L)'
;MLPMTVERRPLRYSLCILSILIIGLFLGSQALAAQPAPAPVPEGEVMPEADDDLLELELELVMLQQRLEEIQMAALDANPELEQQAEELSTIMVAAMEEEGFNPQQSISRIEEIQMALQQPDLTPEEQMALMEEAESEYLLLEQAQMAVMEDEQVQAAHEQFEENVMTAMQEQDPETEEIIAEFTEKHQEYEERQAEHAMPGTVPN
;
A
#
# COMPACT_ATOMS: atom_id res chain seq x y z
N MET A 1 16.93 30.38 34.50
CA MET A 1 17.31 30.19 33.09
C MET A 1 18.09 28.89 33.00
N LEU A 2 17.40 27.79 32.65
CA LEU A 2 17.99 26.48 32.40
C LEU A 2 17.73 26.14 30.93
N PRO A 3 18.73 25.65 30.18
CA PRO A 3 18.54 25.27 28.80
C PRO A 3 17.75 23.94 28.73
N MET A 4 16.55 24.00 28.14
CA MET A 4 15.80 22.82 27.71
C MET A 4 16.65 22.12 26.65
N THR A 5 17.20 20.97 27.01
CA THR A 5 17.89 20.09 26.07
C THR A 5 16.80 19.25 25.43
N VAL A 6 16.40 19.61 24.21
CA VAL A 6 15.49 18.82 23.39
C VAL A 6 16.25 17.57 22.96
N GLU A 7 16.00 16.44 23.64
CA GLU A 7 16.40 15.12 23.16
C GLU A 7 15.70 14.87 21.82
N ARG A 8 16.45 15.03 20.73
CA ARG A 8 16.07 14.46 19.44
C ARG A 8 16.25 12.95 19.57
N ARG A 9 15.15 12.23 19.83
CA ARG A 9 15.13 10.77 19.67
C ARG A 9 15.53 10.45 18.22
N PRO A 10 16.46 9.52 17.98
CA PRO A 10 16.89 9.18 16.62
C PRO A 10 15.73 8.53 15.87
N LEU A 11 15.37 9.09 14.71
CA LEU A 11 14.58 8.44 13.67
C LEU A 11 15.24 7.11 13.31
N ARG A 12 14.82 6.04 13.96
CA ARG A 12 15.07 4.64 13.65
C ARG A 12 13.68 4.02 13.82
N TYR A 13 13.22 3.23 12.86
CA TYR A 13 11.86 2.64 12.75
C TYR A 13 10.82 3.41 11.92
N SER A 14 11.20 4.46 11.18
CA SER A 14 10.26 5.25 10.33
C SER A 14 10.06 4.70 8.90
N LEU A 15 10.30 3.42 8.59
CA LEU A 15 10.21 2.99 7.18
C LEU A 15 9.65 1.58 6.87
N CYS A 16 9.12 0.82 7.82
CA CYS A 16 8.62 -0.54 7.51
C CYS A 16 7.17 -0.85 7.93
N ILE A 17 6.44 0.08 8.55
CA ILE A 17 5.01 -0.13 8.90
C ILE A 17 4.07 0.41 7.79
N LEU A 18 4.59 1.19 6.84
CA LEU A 18 3.79 1.89 5.82
C LEU A 18 3.65 1.13 4.48
N SER A 19 3.82 -0.19 4.46
CA SER A 19 3.81 -0.98 3.22
C SER A 19 3.02 -2.28 3.32
N ILE A 20 1.91 -2.28 4.05
CA ILE A 20 0.92 -3.39 4.02
C ILE A 20 -0.31 -3.05 3.15
N LEU A 21 -0.42 -1.85 2.57
CA LEU A 21 -1.55 -1.50 1.70
C LEU A 21 -1.11 -0.78 0.42
N ILE A 22 -0.22 -1.39 -0.36
CA ILE A 22 -0.08 -1.06 -1.78
C ILE A 22 -0.27 -2.35 -2.57
N ILE A 23 -1.54 -2.67 -2.80
CA ILE A 23 -1.97 -3.69 -3.75
C ILE A 23 -1.32 -3.37 -5.09
N GLY A 24 -0.57 -4.35 -5.60
CA GLY A 24 0.29 -4.23 -6.76
C GLY A 24 -0.47 -3.81 -8.02
N LEU A 25 0.03 -2.75 -8.64
CA LEU A 25 -0.24 -2.42 -10.04
C LEU A 25 1.10 -2.34 -10.77
N PHE A 26 1.81 -3.49 -10.80
CA PHE A 26 3.00 -3.67 -11.63
C PHE A 26 2.56 -3.93 -13.07
N LEU A 27 2.16 -2.87 -13.76
CA LEU A 27 2.02 -2.87 -15.22
C LEU A 27 3.42 -3.02 -15.83
N GLY A 28 3.73 -4.25 -16.23
CA GLY A 28 4.94 -4.59 -16.97
C GLY A 28 5.14 -3.69 -18.19
N SER A 29 6.20 -2.88 -18.16
CA SER A 29 6.63 -2.11 -19.32
C SER A 29 7.72 -2.87 -20.07
N GLN A 30 7.28 -3.70 -21.00
CA GLN A 30 8.10 -4.41 -21.97
C GLN A 30 8.85 -3.44 -22.91
N ALA A 31 10.15 -3.64 -23.02
CA ALA A 31 11.04 -3.41 -24.16
C ALA A 31 10.76 -2.19 -25.09
N LEU A 32 11.61 -1.16 -24.96
CA LEU A 32 11.89 -0.17 -26.01
C LEU A 32 12.56 -0.83 -27.24
N ALA A 33 11.77 -1.48 -28.09
CA ALA A 33 12.18 -1.82 -29.44
C ALA A 33 11.69 -0.73 -30.42
N ALA A 34 12.65 0.05 -30.94
CA ALA A 34 12.60 0.79 -32.20
C ALA A 34 11.22 1.27 -32.69
N GLN A 35 10.83 2.49 -32.31
CA GLN A 35 9.68 3.17 -32.90
C GLN A 35 9.97 3.50 -34.39
N PRO A 36 9.16 2.99 -35.35
CA PRO A 36 9.15 3.54 -36.69
C PRO A 36 8.55 4.96 -36.66
N ALA A 37 9.07 5.85 -37.51
CA ALA A 37 8.67 7.25 -37.60
C ALA A 37 7.14 7.43 -37.68
N PRO A 38 6.56 8.44 -37.01
CA PRO A 38 5.12 8.66 -37.02
C PRO A 38 4.63 8.99 -38.42
N ALA A 39 3.67 8.19 -38.91
CA ALA A 39 2.89 8.51 -40.10
C ALA A 39 1.98 9.73 -39.81
N PRO A 40 1.64 10.54 -40.83
CA PRO A 40 0.73 11.67 -40.67
C PRO A 40 -0.63 11.19 -40.18
N VAL A 41 -1.06 11.73 -39.05
CA VAL A 41 -2.34 11.44 -38.39
C VAL A 41 -3.49 11.96 -39.27
N PRO A 42 -4.51 11.16 -39.59
CA PRO A 42 -5.74 11.66 -40.20
C PRO A 42 -6.45 12.58 -39.19
N GLU A 43 -6.61 13.85 -39.54
CA GLU A 43 -7.49 14.79 -38.84
C GLU A 43 -8.93 14.24 -38.87
N GLY A 44 -9.42 13.74 -37.73
CA GLY A 44 -10.78 13.23 -37.63
C GLY A 44 -11.09 12.22 -36.52
N GLU A 45 -10.14 11.91 -35.63
CA GLU A 45 -10.47 11.14 -34.42
C GLU A 45 -10.88 12.12 -33.31
N VAL A 46 -12.19 12.17 -33.08
CA VAL A 46 -12.80 12.73 -31.88
C VAL A 46 -12.16 11.99 -30.71
N MET A 47 -11.30 12.66 -29.93
CA MET A 47 -10.86 12.09 -28.67
C MET A 47 -12.12 11.73 -27.87
N PRO A 48 -12.22 10.52 -27.29
CA PRO A 48 -13.31 10.24 -26.36
C PRO A 48 -13.26 11.36 -25.31
N GLU A 49 -14.36 12.11 -25.19
CA GLU A 49 -14.53 13.02 -24.07
C GLU A 49 -14.36 12.17 -22.81
N ALA A 50 -13.30 12.42 -22.04
CA ALA A 50 -13.19 11.87 -20.71
C ALA A 50 -14.48 12.29 -19.99
N ASP A 51 -15.17 11.31 -19.39
CA ASP A 51 -16.40 11.57 -18.67
C ASP A 51 -16.09 12.53 -17.51
N ASP A 52 -16.51 13.79 -17.63
CA ASP A 52 -16.21 14.86 -16.67
C ASP A 52 -16.65 14.45 -15.25
N ASP A 53 -17.73 13.66 -15.14
CA ASP A 53 -18.23 13.17 -13.86
C ASP A 53 -17.33 12.09 -13.25
N LEU A 54 -16.68 11.26 -14.07
CA LEU A 54 -15.74 10.24 -13.59
C LEU A 54 -14.45 10.89 -13.04
N LEU A 55 -14.01 11.98 -13.68
CA LEU A 55 -12.87 12.76 -13.22
C LEU A 55 -13.18 13.46 -11.88
N GLU A 56 -14.39 14.01 -11.71
CA GLU A 56 -14.83 14.61 -10.45
C GLU A 56 -14.82 13.57 -9.31
N LEU A 57 -15.37 12.38 -9.56
CA LEU A 57 -15.40 11.30 -8.57
C LEU A 57 -13.99 10.82 -8.17
N GLU A 58 -13.06 10.73 -9.13
CA GLU A 58 -11.65 10.42 -8.85
C GLU A 58 -11.02 11.47 -7.93
N LEU A 59 -11.27 12.76 -8.19
CA LEU A 59 -10.75 13.85 -7.35
C LEU A 59 -11.31 13.80 -5.93
N GLU A 60 -12.61 13.51 -5.77
CA GLU A 60 -13.25 13.37 -4.46
C GLU A 60 -12.65 12.20 -3.66
N LEU A 61 -12.43 11.05 -4.30
CA LEU A 61 -11.79 9.90 -3.68
C LEU A 61 -10.38 10.21 -3.20
N VAL A 62 -9.58 10.91 -4.01
CA VAL A 62 -8.23 11.33 -3.62
C VAL A 62 -8.25 12.26 -2.40
N MET A 63 -9.19 13.20 -2.34
CA MET A 63 -9.33 14.11 -1.19
C MET A 63 -9.74 13.36 0.08
N LEU A 64 -10.68 12.42 -0.02
CA LEU A 64 -11.12 11.60 1.12
C LEU A 64 -10.00 10.69 1.62
N GLN A 65 -9.28 10.04 0.70
CA GLN A 65 -8.12 9.22 1.04
C GLN A 65 -7.06 10.05 1.78
N GLN A 66 -6.72 11.24 1.25
CA GLN A 66 -5.74 12.12 1.89
C GLN A 66 -6.19 12.50 3.31
N ARG A 67 -7.48 12.81 3.50
CA ARG A 67 -8.02 13.13 4.82
C ARG A 67 -7.93 11.95 5.78
N LEU A 68 -8.24 10.73 5.32
CA LEU A 68 -8.11 9.51 6.12
C LEU A 68 -6.64 9.24 6.50
N GLU A 69 -5.70 9.43 5.59
CA GLU A 69 -4.26 9.28 5.86
C GLU A 69 -3.78 10.29 6.92
N GLU A 70 -4.23 11.55 6.85
CA GLU A 70 -3.91 12.58 7.84
C GLU A 70 -4.46 12.21 9.24
N ILE A 71 -5.71 11.74 9.31
CA ILE A 71 -6.33 11.28 10.56
C ILE A 71 -5.58 10.08 11.12
N GLN A 72 -5.27 9.09 10.28
CA GLN A 72 -4.54 7.89 10.70
C GLN A 72 -3.15 8.24 11.23
N MET A 73 -2.40 9.11 10.55
CA MET A 73 -1.07 9.54 10.99
C MET A 73 -1.15 10.25 12.35
N ALA A 74 -2.12 11.15 12.52
CA ALA A 74 -2.33 11.84 13.80
C ALA A 74 -2.76 10.88 14.92
N ALA A 75 -3.59 9.88 14.61
CA ALA A 75 -4.00 8.85 15.54
C ALA A 75 -2.80 7.99 15.99
N LEU A 76 -1.93 7.56 15.08
CA LEU A 76 -0.72 6.81 15.39
C LEU A 76 0.26 7.64 16.23
N ASP A 77 0.48 8.92 15.88
CA ASP A 77 1.34 9.83 16.63
C ASP A 77 0.85 10.08 18.06
N ALA A 78 -0.47 10.12 18.25
CA ALA A 78 -1.10 10.32 19.55
C ALA A 78 -1.13 9.05 20.41
N ASN A 79 -1.05 7.87 19.79
CA ASN A 79 -1.26 6.58 20.44
C ASN A 79 -0.04 5.64 20.29
N PRO A 80 1.02 5.81 21.09
CA PRO A 80 2.21 4.95 21.05
C PRO A 80 1.96 3.50 21.46
N GLU A 81 0.78 3.18 21.99
CA GLU A 81 0.34 1.81 22.23
C GLU A 81 0.02 1.08 20.93
N LEU A 82 -0.40 1.79 19.87
CA LEU A 82 -0.64 1.20 18.54
C LEU A 82 0.66 0.69 17.91
N GLU A 83 1.78 1.38 18.13
CA GLU A 83 3.10 0.90 17.68
C GLU A 83 3.46 -0.44 18.35
N GLN A 84 3.22 -0.57 19.65
CA GLN A 84 3.44 -1.83 20.37
C GLN A 84 2.52 -2.96 19.87
N GLN A 85 1.25 -2.65 19.58
CA GLN A 85 0.32 -3.63 19.02
C GLN A 85 0.71 -4.06 17.61
N ALA A 86 1.24 -3.16 16.79
CA ALA A 86 1.76 -3.50 15.47
C ALA A 86 2.98 -4.43 15.57
N GLU A 87 3.89 -4.20 16.53
CA GLU A 87 5.02 -5.10 16.82
C GLU A 87 4.56 -6.48 17.32
N GLU A 88 3.53 -6.51 18.18
CA GLU A 88 2.94 -7.75 18.69
C GLU A 88 2.27 -8.55 17.57
N LEU A 89 1.46 -7.92 16.74
CA LEU A 89 0.84 -8.54 15.55
C LEU A 89 1.91 -9.11 14.61
N SER A 90 2.96 -8.34 14.31
CA SER A 90 4.09 -8.80 13.50
C SER A 90 4.77 -10.04 14.09
N THR A 91 4.96 -10.05 15.42
CA THR A 91 5.56 -11.20 16.13
C THR A 91 4.67 -12.45 16.04
N ILE A 92 3.37 -12.30 16.24
CA ILE A 92 2.39 -13.39 16.14
C ILE A 92 2.38 -13.96 14.72
N MET A 93 2.35 -13.09 13.71
CA MET A 93 2.33 -13.47 12.30
C MET A 93 3.62 -14.21 11.89
N VAL A 94 4.79 -13.73 12.33
CA VAL A 94 6.07 -14.43 12.12
C VAL A 94 6.07 -15.81 12.77
N ALA A 95 5.61 -15.92 14.02
CA ALA A 95 5.53 -17.20 14.71
C ALA A 95 4.60 -18.18 13.99
N ALA A 96 3.41 -17.73 13.56
CA ALA A 96 2.48 -18.56 12.80
C ALA A 96 3.10 -19.05 11.48
N MET A 97 3.84 -18.18 10.76
CA MET A 97 4.50 -18.55 9.51
C MET A 97 5.59 -19.59 9.73
N GLU A 98 6.36 -19.47 10.82
CA GLU A 98 7.38 -20.47 11.20
C GLU A 98 6.73 -21.81 11.58
N GLU A 99 5.58 -21.80 12.24
CA GLU A 99 4.83 -23.02 12.59
C GLU A 99 4.29 -23.76 11.35
N GLU A 100 3.88 -23.02 10.32
CA GLU A 100 3.51 -23.57 8.99
C GLU A 100 4.72 -23.99 8.13
N GLY A 101 5.94 -23.84 8.66
CA GLY A 101 7.17 -24.33 8.04
C GLY A 101 7.83 -23.36 7.06
N PHE A 102 7.40 -22.08 7.05
CA PHE A 102 8.08 -21.02 6.32
C PHE A 102 9.27 -20.46 7.12
N ASN A 103 10.06 -19.60 6.48
CA ASN A 103 11.17 -18.88 7.13
C ASN A 103 11.08 -17.38 6.86
N PRO A 104 10.05 -16.70 7.41
CA PRO A 104 9.82 -15.28 7.15
C PRO A 104 10.99 -14.41 7.59
N GLN A 105 11.66 -14.76 8.70
CA GLN A 105 12.78 -13.99 9.22
C GLN A 105 13.97 -13.96 8.26
N GLN A 106 14.24 -15.07 7.55
CA GLN A 106 15.28 -15.10 6.52
C GLN A 106 14.93 -14.16 5.36
N SER A 107 13.71 -14.22 4.85
CA SER A 107 13.27 -13.36 3.74
C SER A 107 13.30 -11.89 4.12
N ILE A 108 12.82 -11.53 5.32
CA ILE A 108 12.88 -10.17 5.85
C ILE A 108 14.33 -9.68 5.90
N SER A 109 15.23 -10.45 6.53
CA SER A 109 16.65 -10.08 6.61
C SER A 109 17.29 -9.95 5.23
N ARG A 110 16.92 -10.82 4.27
CA ARG A 110 17.47 -10.75 2.91
C ARG A 110 17.01 -9.50 2.16
N ILE A 111 15.74 -9.15 2.29
CA ILE A 111 15.16 -7.93 1.73
C ILE A 111 15.87 -6.69 2.31
N GLU A 112 16.10 -6.63 3.63
CA GLU A 112 16.82 -5.53 4.28
C GLU A 112 18.26 -5.40 3.76
N GLU A 113 18.97 -6.53 3.61
CA GLU A 113 20.31 -6.56 3.02
C GLU A 113 20.33 -6.00 1.60
N ILE A 114 19.36 -6.42 0.77
CA ILE A 114 19.23 -5.95 -0.60
C ILE A 114 18.93 -4.45 -0.65
N GLN A 115 18.04 -3.95 0.19
CA GLN A 115 17.74 -2.52 0.27
C GLN A 115 18.97 -1.68 0.67
N MET A 116 19.80 -2.19 1.59
CA MET A 116 21.07 -1.54 1.94
C MET A 116 22.09 -1.60 0.80
N ALA A 117 22.10 -2.69 0.03
CA ALA A 117 22.97 -2.85 -1.14
C ALA A 117 22.57 -1.89 -2.26
N LEU A 118 21.28 -1.75 -2.56
CA LEU A 118 20.76 -0.85 -3.61
C LEU A 118 21.08 0.63 -3.36
N GLN A 119 21.38 1.02 -2.12
CA GLN A 119 21.81 2.38 -1.77
C GLN A 119 23.29 2.65 -2.08
N GLN A 120 24.06 1.62 -2.45
CA GLN A 120 25.47 1.78 -2.78
C GLN A 120 25.63 2.47 -4.14
N PRO A 121 26.45 3.54 -4.24
CA PRO A 121 26.57 4.35 -5.46
C PRO A 121 27.32 3.64 -6.60
N ASP A 122 28.02 2.55 -6.31
CA ASP A 122 28.93 1.88 -7.24
C ASP A 122 28.31 0.67 -7.96
N LEU A 123 27.01 0.42 -7.77
CA LEU A 123 26.33 -0.70 -8.43
C LEU A 123 26.16 -0.44 -9.93
N THR A 124 26.55 -1.43 -10.72
CA THR A 124 26.23 -1.47 -12.15
C THR A 124 24.72 -1.68 -12.37
N PRO A 125 24.17 -1.26 -13.52
CA PRO A 125 22.77 -1.52 -13.84
C PRO A 125 22.39 -3.00 -13.76
N GLU A 126 23.29 -3.90 -14.16
CA GLU A 126 23.07 -5.34 -14.10
C GLU A 126 23.00 -5.87 -12.65
N GLU A 127 23.85 -5.37 -11.75
CA GLU A 127 23.81 -5.73 -10.32
C GLU A 127 22.54 -5.19 -9.65
N GLN A 128 22.12 -3.97 -10.00
CA GLN A 128 20.86 -3.40 -9.50
C GLN A 128 19.67 -4.27 -9.92
N MET A 129 19.63 -4.70 -11.20
CA MET A 129 18.57 -5.57 -11.72
C MET A 129 18.54 -6.91 -11.00
N ALA A 130 19.70 -7.55 -10.80
CA ALA A 130 19.78 -8.82 -10.09
C ALA A 130 19.32 -8.71 -8.62
N LEU A 131 19.68 -7.63 -7.94
CA LEU A 131 19.20 -7.35 -6.57
C LEU A 131 17.69 -7.13 -6.53
N MET A 132 17.12 -6.43 -7.51
CA MET A 132 15.67 -6.22 -7.60
C MET A 132 14.92 -7.54 -7.84
N GLU A 133 15.39 -8.39 -8.77
CA GLU A 133 14.81 -9.72 -9.02
C GLU A 133 14.86 -10.61 -7.76
N GLU A 134 15.96 -10.53 -7.00
CA GLU A 134 16.09 -11.26 -5.75
C GLU A 134 15.11 -10.76 -4.68
N ALA A 135 14.98 -9.44 -4.53
CA ALA A 135 14.01 -8.87 -3.60
C ALA A 135 12.57 -9.29 -3.96
N GLU A 136 12.21 -9.25 -5.24
CA GLU A 136 10.89 -9.70 -5.72
C GLU A 136 10.61 -11.16 -5.35
N SER A 137 11.60 -12.04 -5.50
CA SER A 137 11.48 -13.44 -5.09
C SER A 137 11.26 -13.59 -3.57
N GLU A 138 11.97 -12.81 -2.75
CA GLU A 138 11.79 -12.85 -1.28
C GLU A 138 10.43 -12.27 -0.85
N TYR A 139 9.94 -11.23 -1.53
CA TYR A 139 8.59 -10.70 -1.29
C TYR A 139 7.51 -11.74 -1.60
N LEU A 140 7.64 -12.48 -2.71
CA LEU A 140 6.70 -13.54 -3.07
C LEU A 140 6.69 -14.68 -2.04
N LEU A 141 7.86 -15.04 -1.49
CA LEU A 141 7.96 -16.04 -0.42
C LEU A 141 7.25 -15.57 0.85
N LEU A 142 7.44 -14.30 1.23
CA LEU A 142 6.71 -13.71 2.36
C LEU A 142 5.22 -13.70 2.10
N GLU A 143 4.76 -13.21 0.94
CA GLU A 143 3.33 -13.17 0.60
C GLU A 143 2.68 -14.56 0.69
N GLN A 144 3.35 -15.59 0.17
CA GLN A 144 2.88 -16.97 0.29
C GLN A 144 2.76 -17.42 1.76
N ALA A 145 3.77 -17.10 2.58
CA ALA A 145 3.76 -17.44 3.99
C ALA A 145 2.63 -16.71 4.74
N GLN A 146 2.41 -15.43 4.43
CA GLN A 146 1.32 -14.64 5.01
C GLN A 146 -0.04 -15.24 4.67
N MET A 147 -0.29 -15.55 3.40
CA MET A 147 -1.54 -16.19 2.96
C MET A 147 -1.79 -17.53 3.67
N ALA A 148 -0.73 -18.30 3.96
CA ALA A 148 -0.86 -19.59 4.63
C ALA A 148 -1.34 -19.46 6.09
N VAL A 149 -1.12 -18.30 6.73
CA VAL A 149 -1.45 -18.08 8.15
C VAL A 149 -2.63 -17.12 8.36
N MET A 150 -3.24 -16.61 7.29
CA MET A 150 -4.41 -15.72 7.40
C MET A 150 -5.62 -16.38 8.07
N GLU A 151 -5.70 -17.70 8.04
CA GLU A 151 -6.76 -18.47 8.71
C GLU A 151 -6.40 -18.88 10.15
N ASP A 152 -5.19 -18.52 10.64
CA ASP A 152 -4.81 -18.79 12.01
C ASP A 152 -5.61 -17.94 13.00
N GLU A 153 -6.23 -18.58 13.99
CA GLU A 153 -7.12 -17.92 14.94
C GLU A 153 -6.42 -16.83 15.77
N GLN A 154 -5.13 -17.00 16.10
CA GLN A 154 -4.38 -16.01 16.87
C GLN A 154 -4.01 -14.81 16.01
N VAL A 155 -3.62 -15.05 14.75
CA VAL A 155 -3.37 -14.00 13.77
C VAL A 155 -4.64 -13.17 13.54
N GLN A 156 -5.79 -13.82 13.31
CA GLN A 156 -7.08 -13.13 13.13
C GLN A 156 -7.45 -12.29 14.34
N ALA A 157 -7.40 -12.86 15.55
CA ALA A 157 -7.76 -12.14 16.75
C ALA A 157 -6.85 -10.93 17.02
N ALA A 158 -5.54 -11.07 16.79
CA ALA A 158 -4.59 -9.97 16.93
C ALA A 158 -4.82 -8.87 15.87
N HIS A 159 -5.15 -9.27 14.64
CA HIS A 159 -5.44 -8.34 13.56
C HIS A 159 -6.73 -7.56 13.82
N GLU A 160 -7.83 -8.24 14.15
CA GLU A 160 -9.11 -7.61 14.50
C GLU A 160 -8.93 -6.62 15.67
N GLN A 161 -8.22 -7.04 16.71
CA GLN A 161 -7.96 -6.18 17.86
C GLN A 161 -7.14 -4.93 17.49
N PHE A 162 -6.14 -5.07 16.62
CA PHE A 162 -5.34 -3.94 16.14
C PHE A 162 -6.20 -2.98 15.31
N GLU A 163 -7.01 -3.50 14.37
CA GLU A 163 -7.90 -2.69 13.53
C GLU A 163 -8.93 -1.91 14.36
N GLU A 164 -9.57 -2.56 15.33
CA GLU A 164 -10.52 -1.91 16.25
C GLU A 164 -9.86 -0.76 17.02
N ASN A 165 -8.62 -0.95 17.48
CA ASN A 165 -7.89 0.05 18.23
C ASN A 165 -7.44 1.22 17.34
N VAL A 166 -7.01 0.95 16.11
CA VAL A 166 -6.70 1.98 15.12
C VAL A 166 -7.96 2.79 14.79
N MET A 167 -9.09 2.14 14.54
CA MET A 167 -10.36 2.81 14.26
C MET A 167 -10.79 3.69 15.45
N THR A 168 -10.73 3.16 16.67
CA THR A 168 -11.03 3.92 17.88
C THR A 168 -10.13 5.14 18.00
N ALA A 169 -8.83 4.99 17.79
CA ALA A 169 -7.87 6.10 17.84
C ALA A 169 -8.13 7.15 16.75
N MET A 170 -8.51 6.75 15.55
CA MET A 170 -8.90 7.66 14.48
C MET A 170 -10.16 8.45 14.84
N GLN A 171 -11.18 7.80 15.42
CA GLN A 171 -12.40 8.47 15.89
C GLN A 171 -12.15 9.45 17.04
N GLU A 172 -11.23 9.12 17.94
CA GLU A 172 -10.80 10.02 19.00
C GLU A 172 -10.06 11.25 18.44
N GLN A 173 -9.33 11.06 17.34
CA GLN A 173 -8.58 12.11 16.67
C GLN A 173 -9.47 13.04 15.82
N ASP A 174 -10.42 12.46 15.07
CA ASP A 174 -11.45 13.19 14.32
C ASP A 174 -12.81 12.48 14.46
N PRO A 175 -13.82 13.10 15.09
CA PRO A 175 -15.15 12.49 15.24
C PRO A 175 -15.90 12.30 13.92
N GLU A 176 -15.47 12.94 12.82
CA GLU A 176 -16.03 12.74 11.47
C GLU A 176 -15.42 11.52 10.77
N THR A 177 -14.47 10.80 11.39
CA THR A 177 -13.80 9.64 10.78
C THR A 177 -14.77 8.63 10.17
N GLU A 178 -15.81 8.23 10.90
CA GLU A 178 -16.79 7.24 10.39
C GLU A 178 -17.54 7.76 9.15
N GLU A 179 -17.86 9.05 9.12
CA GLU A 179 -18.55 9.67 7.99
C GLU A 179 -17.64 9.72 6.76
N ILE A 180 -16.37 10.08 6.94
CA ILE A 180 -15.37 10.12 5.85
C ILE A 180 -15.15 8.72 5.28
N ILE A 181 -15.06 7.69 6.13
CA ILE A 181 -14.90 6.30 5.68
C ILE A 181 -16.14 5.84 4.90
N ALA A 182 -17.33 6.16 5.39
CA ALA A 182 -18.58 5.82 4.72
C ALA A 182 -18.67 6.50 3.34
N GLU A 183 -18.35 7.80 3.26
CA GLU A 183 -18.35 8.56 2.02
C GLU A 183 -17.30 8.02 1.03
N PHE A 184 -16.09 7.70 1.52
CA PHE A 184 -15.05 7.08 0.69
C PHE A 184 -15.52 5.76 0.11
N THR A 185 -16.13 4.89 0.93
CA THR A 185 -16.62 3.57 0.51
C THR A 185 -17.72 3.69 -0.53
N GLU A 186 -18.70 4.57 -0.32
CA GLU A 186 -19.79 4.82 -1.25
C GLU A 186 -19.27 5.32 -2.61
N LYS A 187 -18.40 6.33 -2.59
CA LYS A 187 -17.82 6.90 -3.82
C LYS A 187 -16.91 5.92 -4.55
N HIS A 188 -16.19 5.07 -3.81
CA HIS A 188 -15.32 4.08 -4.42
C HIS A 188 -16.13 3.03 -5.17
N GLN A 189 -17.22 2.55 -4.57
CA GLN A 189 -18.16 1.65 -5.24
C GLN A 189 -18.77 2.31 -6.48
N GLU A 190 -19.20 3.57 -6.41
CA GLU A 190 -19.72 4.30 -7.57
C GLU A 190 -18.68 4.41 -8.69
N TYR A 191 -17.42 4.64 -8.34
CA TYR A 191 -16.32 4.75 -9.31
C TYR A 191 -16.10 3.44 -10.05
N GLU A 192 -16.08 2.31 -9.33
CA GLU A 192 -15.94 0.98 -9.93
C GLU A 192 -17.11 0.65 -10.87
N GLU A 193 -18.34 0.95 -10.46
CA GLU A 193 -19.55 0.72 -11.26
C GLU A 193 -19.50 1.50 -12.59
N ARG A 194 -19.15 2.80 -12.53
CA ARG A 194 -19.04 3.65 -13.72
C ARG A 194 -17.87 3.23 -14.63
N GLN A 195 -16.73 2.85 -14.04
CA GLN A 195 -15.60 2.35 -14.82
C GLN A 195 -15.97 1.06 -15.56
N ALA A 196 -16.69 0.14 -14.91
CA ALA A 196 -17.16 -1.09 -15.51
C ALA A 196 -18.17 -0.85 -16.65
N GLU A 197 -19.06 0.13 -16.51
CA GLU A 197 -20.01 0.54 -17.57
C GLU A 197 -19.27 1.08 -18.81
N HIS A 198 -18.24 1.91 -18.60
CA HIS A 198 -17.43 2.44 -19.68
C HIS A 198 -16.56 1.37 -20.38
N ALA A 199 -16.09 0.37 -19.62
CA ALA A 199 -15.31 -0.75 -20.15
C ALA A 199 -16.12 -1.75 -20.98
N MET A 200 -17.47 -1.69 -20.96
CA MET A 200 -18.37 -2.60 -21.65
C MET A 200 -19.23 -1.90 -22.73
N PRO A 201 -18.64 -1.42 -23.85
CA PRO A 201 -19.43 -0.90 -24.96
C PRO A 201 -20.11 -2.06 -25.72
N GLY A 202 -21.36 -2.38 -25.38
CA GLY A 202 -22.28 -3.00 -26.35
C GLY A 202 -22.99 -4.31 -26.00
N THR A 203 -23.30 -4.63 -24.74
CA THR A 203 -24.41 -5.58 -24.50
C THR A 203 -25.74 -4.86 -24.67
N VAL A 204 -26.20 -4.76 -25.93
CA VAL A 204 -27.59 -4.43 -26.23
C VAL A 204 -28.45 -5.58 -25.68
N PRO A 205 -29.34 -5.35 -24.71
CA PRO A 205 -30.30 -6.37 -24.31
C PRO A 205 -31.22 -6.66 -25.51
N ASN A 206 -31.29 -7.93 -25.91
CA ASN A 206 -32.20 -8.43 -26.93
C ASN A 206 -33.59 -8.69 -26.34
#